data_AF-A0A3A1X6L2-F1
#
_entry.id   AF-A0A3A1X6L2-F1
#
_cell.length_a   1.000
_cell.length_b   1.000
_cell.length_c   1.000
_cell.angle_alpha   90.00
_cell.angle_beta   90.00
_cell.angle_gamma   90.00
#
_symmetry.space_group_name_H-M   'P 1'
#
loop_
_entity.id
_entity.type
_entity.pdbx_description
1 polymer ?
#
loop_
_entity_poly.entity_id
_entity_poly.type
_entity_poly.pdbx_seq_one_letter_code
_entity_poly.pdbx_strand_id
1 'polypeptide(L)'
;MYESYARRGVLQVGEKIQFTDRKGKRITAQLVKGGVTQTEHGIILHDDVIGKTQGVVVTTVSTKRDFERSNKQLDASKESNKPWMAARAIGGWDYVVMRPRLADYVLSMPRGAQIMYPKDIAQVISLGDIRSGMRVLESGAGSGAMSLSLLDAVGQSGELTTIELRPDFARIAQLNATIYYGESPKWWNLLTGDFDTVAKSLPEGYFDRIMLDMLDPWNRLEQAYRVIAPGGVLVAYVTTTTQMSRMAQSLRASGVWTEPEIQETLERTWKAQDLAVRPDHAMIGHTGFLVISRAMAQGFNALKKRERATKDTVSDIDDLTPEERAEQLEDLSLRDISDRKLRKVLRDLDLQIAQLPNSNPKPNKA
;
A
#
# COMPACT_ATOMS: atom_id res chain seq x y z
N MET A 1 10.12 22.60 7.14
CA MET A 1 9.76 21.68 8.24
C MET A 1 9.34 20.34 7.65
N TYR A 2 10.28 19.52 7.16
CA TYR A 2 10.02 18.23 6.48
C TYR A 2 10.58 17.04 7.29
N GLU A 3 10.69 17.18 8.61
CA GLU A 3 11.60 16.35 9.42
C GLU A 3 10.92 15.25 10.25
N SER A 4 9.59 15.12 10.25
CA SER A 4 8.89 14.27 11.22
C SER A 4 8.75 12.78 10.86
N TYR A 5 9.07 12.32 9.64
CA TYR A 5 8.91 10.89 9.26
C TYR A 5 10.17 10.17 8.81
N ALA A 6 11.26 10.88 8.55
CA ALA A 6 12.56 10.24 8.41
C ALA A 6 12.99 9.74 9.80
N ARG A 7 12.51 8.56 10.20
CA ARG A 7 12.84 7.91 11.48
C ARG A 7 14.31 7.49 11.47
N ARG A 8 15.17 8.48 11.64
CA ARG A 8 16.61 8.35 11.81
C ARG A 8 16.95 8.55 13.29
N GLY A 9 18.14 8.11 13.66
CA GLY A 9 18.58 8.15 15.06
C GLY A 9 18.16 6.92 15.85
N VAL A 10 18.38 7.02 17.17
CA VAL A 10 18.23 5.91 18.11
C VAL A 10 16.78 5.42 18.21
N LEU A 11 16.62 4.16 18.57
CA LEU A 11 15.33 3.51 18.76
C LEU A 11 14.71 3.98 20.09
N GLN A 12 13.45 4.42 20.04
CA GLN A 12 12.76 4.98 21.19
C GLN A 12 11.60 4.10 21.69
N VAL A 13 11.18 4.34 22.93
CA VAL A 13 9.97 3.73 23.51
C VAL A 13 8.77 4.13 22.66
N GLY A 14 7.85 3.18 22.44
CA GLY A 14 6.65 3.36 21.63
C GLY A 14 6.84 3.02 20.15
N GLU A 15 8.07 2.95 19.64
CA GLU A 15 8.33 2.58 18.26
C GLU A 15 8.00 1.11 17.97
N LYS A 16 7.47 0.85 16.77
CA LYS A 16 7.37 -0.49 16.21
C LYS A 16 8.71 -0.89 15.62
N ILE A 17 9.18 -2.07 16.00
CA ILE A 17 10.47 -2.63 15.62
C ILE A 17 10.27 -4.03 15.08
N GLN A 18 11.05 -4.37 14.06
CA GLN A 18 11.14 -5.69 13.49
C GLN A 18 12.44 -6.37 13.94
N PHE A 19 12.30 -7.53 14.57
CA PHE A 19 13.37 -8.44 14.91
C PHE A 19 13.44 -9.53 13.85
N THR A 20 14.59 -9.68 13.19
CA THR A 20 14.81 -10.70 12.16
C THR A 20 15.92 -11.65 12.60
N ASP A 21 15.63 -12.93 12.67
CA ASP A 21 16.60 -13.94 13.10
C ASP A 21 17.49 -14.44 11.94
N ARG A 22 18.46 -15.31 12.25
CA ARG A 22 19.37 -15.89 11.25
C ARG A 22 18.69 -16.82 10.24
N LYS A 23 17.46 -17.26 10.49
CA LYS A 23 16.63 -18.06 9.55
C LYS A 23 15.71 -17.16 8.70
N GLY A 24 15.75 -15.85 8.89
CA GLY A 24 14.88 -14.88 8.21
C GLY A 24 13.49 -14.75 8.83
N LYS A 25 13.22 -15.36 9.99
CA LYS A 25 11.96 -15.21 10.71
C LYS A 25 11.86 -13.80 11.28
N ARG A 26 10.75 -13.13 10.99
CA ARG A 26 10.47 -11.75 11.39
C ARG A 26 9.43 -11.71 12.50
N ILE A 27 9.68 -10.90 13.53
CA ILE A 27 8.74 -10.59 14.60
C ILE A 27 8.63 -9.07 14.69
N THR A 28 7.42 -8.53 14.58
CA THR A 28 7.17 -7.10 14.79
C THR A 28 6.62 -6.89 16.19
N ALA A 29 7.27 -6.05 17.01
CA ALA A 29 6.82 -5.71 18.35
C ALA A 29 6.93 -4.21 18.61
N GLN A 30 6.27 -3.72 19.66
CA GLN A 30 6.39 -2.34 20.10
C GLN A 30 7.38 -2.26 21.26
N LEU A 31 8.33 -1.33 21.20
CA LEU A 31 9.25 -1.10 22.32
C LEU A 31 8.50 -0.47 23.49
N VAL A 32 8.68 -1.08 24.65
CA VAL A 32 8.09 -0.66 25.93
C VAL A 32 9.21 -0.75 26.95
N LYS A 33 9.41 0.31 27.74
CA LYS A 33 10.43 0.35 28.79
C LYS A 33 10.20 -0.77 29.81
N GLY A 34 11.23 -1.55 30.12
CA GLY A 34 11.13 -2.75 30.96
C GLY A 34 10.28 -3.88 30.36
N GLY A 35 9.87 -3.75 29.10
CA GLY A 35 9.10 -4.74 28.36
C GLY A 35 9.99 -5.80 27.72
N VAL A 36 9.35 -6.88 27.25
CA VAL A 36 10.03 -7.99 26.60
C VAL A 36 9.26 -8.47 25.37
N THR A 37 9.99 -8.96 24.37
CA THR A 37 9.40 -9.69 23.24
C THR A 37 9.74 -11.17 23.40
N GLN A 38 8.71 -12.01 23.42
CA GLN A 38 8.84 -13.46 23.50
C GLN A 38 9.22 -14.03 22.13
N THR A 39 10.13 -15.01 22.13
CA THR A 39 10.55 -15.72 20.92
C THR A 39 10.61 -17.23 21.20
N GLU A 40 10.77 -18.04 20.14
CA GLU A 40 11.00 -19.49 20.30
C GLU A 40 12.34 -19.83 20.96
N HIS A 41 13.27 -18.87 21.01
CA HIS A 41 14.63 -19.04 21.50
C HIS A 41 14.95 -18.07 22.65
N GLY A 42 13.97 -17.82 23.53
CA GLY A 42 14.11 -16.96 24.72
C GLY A 42 13.42 -15.61 24.56
N ILE A 43 13.85 -14.62 25.35
CA ILE A 43 13.25 -13.28 25.35
C ILE A 43 14.23 -12.22 24.86
N ILE A 44 13.71 -11.21 24.16
CA ILE A 44 14.43 -9.97 23.83
C ILE A 44 13.99 -8.92 24.83
N LEU A 45 14.94 -8.38 25.60
CA LEU A 45 14.68 -7.27 26.53
C LEU A 45 14.64 -5.95 25.74
N HIS A 46 13.56 -5.19 25.89
CA HIS A 46 13.42 -3.92 25.15
C HIS A 46 14.45 -2.88 25.59
N ASP A 47 14.86 -2.89 26.85
CA ASP A 47 15.88 -1.97 27.37
C ASP A 47 17.27 -2.23 26.74
N ASP A 48 17.54 -3.43 26.26
CA ASP A 48 18.76 -3.74 25.48
C ASP A 48 18.65 -3.26 24.02
N VAL A 49 17.49 -2.75 23.59
CA VAL A 49 17.23 -2.23 22.23
C VAL A 49 17.08 -0.71 22.22
N ILE A 50 16.36 -0.17 23.21
CA ILE A 50 16.11 1.27 23.36
C ILE A 50 17.44 2.02 23.47
N GLY A 51 17.57 3.14 22.75
CA GLY A 51 18.78 3.96 22.72
C GLY A 51 19.86 3.47 21.74
N LYS A 52 19.73 2.27 21.16
CA LYS A 52 20.61 1.82 20.07
C LYS A 52 20.15 2.36 18.72
N THR A 53 21.02 2.32 17.71
CA THR A 53 20.62 2.56 16.32
C THR A 53 19.95 1.31 15.72
N GLN A 54 19.15 1.47 14.65
CA GLN A 54 18.73 0.33 13.83
C GLN A 54 19.94 -0.31 13.12
N GLY A 55 19.81 -1.58 12.74
CA GLY A 55 20.88 -2.39 12.13
C GLY A 55 21.77 -3.11 13.15
N VAL A 56 21.48 -2.99 14.45
CA VAL A 56 22.21 -3.71 15.51
C VAL A 56 21.72 -5.13 15.67
N VAL A 57 22.58 -5.97 16.24
CA VAL A 57 22.23 -7.33 16.67
C VAL A 57 21.97 -7.32 18.18
N VAL A 58 20.91 -8.01 18.59
CA VAL A 58 20.60 -8.30 19.99
C VAL A 58 20.46 -9.79 20.18
N THR A 59 20.89 -10.28 21.34
CA THR A 59 20.89 -11.70 21.67
C THR A 59 19.82 -11.97 22.72
N THR A 60 19.02 -13.01 22.52
CA THR A 60 18.00 -13.40 23.49
C THR A 60 18.63 -13.86 24.81
N VAL A 61 17.91 -13.63 25.90
CA VAL A 61 18.25 -14.19 27.22
C VAL A 61 17.24 -15.27 27.61
N SER A 62 17.64 -16.19 28.47
CA SER A 62 16.69 -17.09 29.12
C SER A 62 15.91 -16.32 30.19
N THR A 63 14.65 -16.70 30.41
CA THR A 63 13.80 -16.12 31.45
C THR A 63 14.49 -16.15 32.83
N LYS A 64 15.11 -17.28 33.19
CA LYS A 64 15.87 -17.42 34.45
C LYS A 64 17.01 -16.41 34.59
N ARG A 65 17.76 -16.12 33.52
CA ARG A 65 18.91 -15.21 33.52
C ARG A 65 18.49 -13.74 33.63
N ASP A 66 17.33 -13.38 33.07
CA ASP A 66 16.73 -12.06 33.26
C ASP A 66 16.30 -11.82 34.71
N PHE A 67 15.71 -12.84 35.36
CA PHE A 67 15.37 -12.78 36.79
C PHE A 67 16.58 -12.52 37.67
N GLU A 68 17.69 -13.23 37.44
CA GLU A 68 18.97 -13.02 38.17
C GLU A 68 19.52 -11.60 37.97
N ARG A 69 19.32 -10.98 36.80
CA ARG A 69 19.76 -9.60 36.49
C ARG A 69 18.91 -8.53 37.17
N SER A 70 17.66 -8.82 37.51
CA SER A 70 16.68 -7.84 38.00
C SER A 70 16.64 -7.62 39.52
N ASN A 71 17.44 -8.36 40.31
CA ASN A 71 17.57 -8.23 41.77
C ASN A 71 16.23 -8.20 42.55
N LYS A 72 15.16 -8.81 42.01
CA LYS A 72 13.85 -8.90 42.66
C LYS A 72 13.80 -10.14 43.57
N GLN A 73 13.63 -9.90 44.87
CA GLN A 73 13.52 -10.94 45.90
C GLN A 73 12.30 -11.84 45.64
N LEU A 74 12.50 -13.17 45.64
CA LEU A 74 11.50 -14.18 45.33
C LEU A 74 10.41 -14.24 46.42
N ASP A 75 9.18 -13.93 46.05
CA ASP A 75 7.98 -14.27 46.83
C ASP A 75 7.34 -15.49 46.18
N ALA A 76 7.61 -16.67 46.76
CA ALA A 76 7.20 -17.98 46.26
C ALA A 76 5.68 -18.20 46.21
N SER A 77 4.88 -17.26 46.75
CA SER A 77 3.41 -17.35 46.79
C SER A 77 2.70 -16.91 45.51
N LYS A 78 3.41 -16.28 44.54
CA LYS A 78 2.83 -15.68 43.32
C LYS A 78 3.19 -16.39 42.01
N GLU A 79 3.75 -17.60 42.08
CA GLU A 79 4.32 -18.30 40.91
C GLU A 79 3.28 -19.01 40.03
N SER A 80 2.08 -19.31 40.50
CA SER A 80 1.16 -20.22 39.78
C SER A 80 0.41 -19.63 38.58
N ASN A 81 0.51 -18.32 38.31
CA ASN A 81 -0.38 -17.66 37.34
C ASN A 81 0.31 -16.79 36.26
N LYS A 82 1.61 -16.96 36.03
CA LYS A 82 2.37 -16.15 35.06
C LYS A 82 2.71 -16.94 33.79
N PRO A 83 1.99 -16.72 32.68
CA PRO A 83 2.10 -17.54 31.46
C PRO A 83 3.47 -17.51 30.76
N TRP A 84 4.35 -16.55 31.08
CA TRP A 84 5.69 -16.42 30.50
C TRP A 84 6.77 -17.31 31.14
N MET A 85 6.49 -17.95 32.28
CA MET A 85 7.43 -18.90 32.91
C MET A 85 7.54 -20.24 32.16
N ALA A 86 6.60 -20.51 31.25
CA ALA A 86 6.61 -21.71 30.39
C ALA A 86 7.52 -21.59 29.14
N ALA A 87 8.19 -20.44 28.94
CA ALA A 87 9.15 -20.29 27.85
C ALA A 87 10.36 -21.21 28.09
N ARG A 88 10.56 -22.17 27.17
CA ARG A 88 11.70 -23.12 27.22
C ARG A 88 13.00 -22.38 27.46
N ALA A 89 13.82 -22.88 28.38
CA ALA A 89 15.10 -22.33 28.79
C ALA A 89 16.16 -22.39 27.67
N ILE A 90 15.97 -21.58 26.63
CA ILE A 90 16.93 -21.40 25.52
C ILE A 90 17.12 -19.89 25.37
N GLY A 91 18.36 -19.43 25.44
CA GLY A 91 18.79 -18.06 25.14
C GLY A 91 20.06 -18.11 24.28
N GLY A 92 20.62 -16.97 23.91
CA GLY A 92 21.82 -16.91 23.06
C GLY A 92 21.52 -16.87 21.55
N TRP A 93 20.28 -16.58 21.15
CA TRP A 93 19.89 -16.48 19.75
C TRP A 93 19.90 -15.03 19.27
N ASP A 94 20.50 -14.78 18.12
CA ASP A 94 20.69 -13.44 17.60
C ASP A 94 19.54 -12.99 16.70
N TYR A 95 19.15 -11.74 16.89
CA TYR A 95 18.17 -11.02 16.09
C TYR A 95 18.75 -9.68 15.62
N VAL A 96 18.60 -9.39 14.33
CA VAL A 96 18.84 -8.06 13.76
C VAL A 96 17.63 -7.18 14.06
N VAL A 97 17.88 -5.96 14.50
CA VAL A 97 16.86 -4.98 14.88
C VAL A 97 16.72 -3.91 13.80
N MET A 98 15.53 -3.79 13.21
CA MET A 98 15.23 -2.78 12.17
C MET A 98 13.90 -2.07 12.45
N ARG A 99 13.75 -0.83 11.99
CA ARG A 99 12.40 -0.26 11.84
C ARG A 99 11.68 -1.00 10.70
N PRO A 100 10.42 -1.41 10.87
CA PRO A 100 9.69 -2.09 9.82
C PRO A 100 9.47 -1.15 8.64
N ARG A 101 9.56 -1.66 7.41
CA ARG A 101 9.02 -0.93 6.25
C ARG A 101 7.51 -0.86 6.40
N LEU A 102 6.85 0.10 5.75
CA LEU A 102 5.40 0.20 5.76
C LEU A 102 4.73 -1.12 5.33
N ALA A 103 5.24 -1.74 4.26
CA ALA A 103 4.78 -3.04 3.79
C ALA A 103 4.88 -4.14 4.87
N ASP A 104 5.96 -4.14 5.67
CA ASP A 104 6.12 -5.11 6.75
C ASP A 104 5.15 -4.84 7.93
N TYR A 105 4.92 -3.56 8.22
CA TYR A 105 3.96 -3.16 9.26
C TYR A 105 2.53 -3.54 8.87
N VAL A 106 2.10 -3.24 7.64
CA VAL A 106 0.78 -3.59 7.12
C VAL A 106 0.49 -5.09 7.24
N LEU A 107 1.50 -5.94 7.00
CA LEU A 107 1.35 -7.39 7.14
C LEU A 107 1.34 -7.88 8.59
N SER A 108 1.85 -7.11 9.55
CA SER A 108 1.99 -7.54 10.96
C SER A 108 1.12 -6.77 11.95
N MET A 109 0.42 -5.73 11.50
CA MET A 109 -0.46 -4.94 12.37
C MET A 109 -1.69 -5.75 12.82
N PRO A 110 -2.28 -5.42 13.99
CA PRO A 110 -3.56 -5.98 14.42
C PRO A 110 -4.65 -5.77 13.37
N ARG A 111 -5.44 -6.81 13.08
CA ARG A 111 -6.46 -6.77 12.02
C ARG A 111 -7.86 -6.96 12.59
N GLY A 112 -8.77 -6.04 12.25
CA GLY A 112 -10.22 -6.20 12.47
C GLY A 112 -10.95 -6.70 11.23
N ALA A 113 -10.34 -6.49 10.06
CA ALA A 113 -10.86 -6.85 8.75
C ALA A 113 -9.73 -7.38 7.84
N GLN A 114 -10.11 -8.02 6.75
CA GLN A 114 -9.17 -8.38 5.68
C GLN A 114 -8.50 -7.12 5.13
N ILE A 115 -7.21 -7.22 4.83
CA ILE A 115 -6.42 -6.11 4.30
C ILE A 115 -6.15 -6.31 2.82
N MET A 116 -6.02 -5.19 2.11
CA MET A 116 -5.33 -5.16 0.83
C MET A 116 -3.83 -5.42 1.04
N TYR A 117 -3.23 -6.23 0.17
CA TYR A 117 -1.81 -6.55 0.26
C TYR A 117 -0.94 -5.40 -0.26
N PRO A 118 0.30 -5.23 0.24
CA PRO A 118 1.19 -4.16 -0.20
C PRO A 118 1.40 -4.10 -1.72
N LYS A 119 1.43 -5.24 -2.41
CA LYS A 119 1.56 -5.31 -3.87
C LYS A 119 0.42 -4.58 -4.60
N ASP A 120 -0.81 -4.70 -4.10
CA ASP A 120 -2.00 -4.10 -4.70
C ASP A 120 -2.13 -2.64 -4.29
N ILE A 121 -1.80 -2.31 -3.03
CA ILE A 121 -1.75 -0.92 -2.55
C ILE A 121 -0.76 -0.09 -3.38
N ALA A 122 0.40 -0.66 -3.73
CA ALA A 122 1.36 0.01 -4.61
C ALA A 122 0.75 0.34 -5.99
N GLN A 123 -0.05 -0.57 -6.55
CA GLN A 123 -0.77 -0.33 -7.80
C GLN A 123 -1.86 0.74 -7.62
N VAL A 124 -2.59 0.76 -6.50
CA VAL A 124 -3.56 1.83 -6.21
C VAL A 124 -2.89 3.20 -6.20
N ILE A 125 -1.75 3.36 -5.53
CA ILE A 125 -1.02 4.63 -5.50
C ILE A 125 -0.53 5.01 -6.90
N SER A 126 -0.01 4.04 -7.66
CA SER A 126 0.54 4.27 -9.00
C SER A 126 -0.53 4.58 -10.04
N LEU A 127 -1.52 3.69 -10.20
CA LEU A 127 -2.61 3.81 -11.17
C LEU A 127 -3.61 4.90 -10.79
N GLY A 128 -3.82 5.11 -9.50
CA GLY A 128 -4.56 6.25 -8.97
C GLY A 128 -3.81 7.56 -9.09
N ASP A 129 -2.54 7.57 -9.50
CA ASP A 129 -1.67 8.76 -9.55
C ASP A 129 -1.82 9.63 -8.28
N ILE A 130 -1.67 8.97 -7.13
CA ILE A 130 -1.84 9.61 -5.81
C ILE A 130 -0.51 10.21 -5.40
N ARG A 131 -0.51 11.51 -5.12
CA ARG A 131 0.70 12.31 -4.89
C ARG A 131 0.55 13.22 -3.68
N SER A 132 1.68 13.75 -3.25
CA SER A 132 1.72 14.69 -2.14
C SER A 132 0.91 15.95 -2.45
N GLY A 133 0.16 16.44 -1.45
CA GLY A 133 -0.70 17.62 -1.59
C GLY A 133 -2.11 17.33 -2.12
N MET A 134 -2.41 16.12 -2.55
CA MET A 134 -3.74 15.76 -3.05
C MET A 134 -4.75 15.54 -1.91
N ARG A 135 -6.02 15.76 -2.23
CA ARG A 135 -7.17 15.40 -1.40
C ARG A 135 -7.73 14.08 -1.89
N VAL A 136 -7.63 13.05 -1.06
CA VAL A 136 -8.04 11.69 -1.40
C VAL A 136 -9.22 11.28 -0.54
N LEU A 137 -10.26 10.72 -1.16
CA LEU A 137 -11.37 10.07 -0.47
C LEU A 137 -11.17 8.56 -0.51
N GLU A 138 -11.15 7.94 0.66
CA GLU A 138 -11.17 6.49 0.83
C GLU A 138 -12.53 6.07 1.39
N SER A 139 -13.04 4.91 0.98
CA SER A 139 -14.13 4.26 1.67
C SER A 139 -13.86 2.78 1.88
N GLY A 140 -14.01 2.35 3.14
CA GLY A 140 -13.51 1.07 3.64
C GLY A 140 -12.15 1.21 4.33
N ALA A 141 -12.13 1.73 5.57
CA ALA A 141 -10.90 1.83 6.34
C ALA A 141 -10.39 0.45 6.77
N GLY A 142 -11.32 -0.42 7.17
CA GLY A 142 -11.02 -1.76 7.67
C GLY A 142 -9.98 -1.74 8.80
N SER A 143 -8.81 -2.33 8.57
CA SER A 143 -7.70 -2.32 9.53
C SER A 143 -6.71 -1.15 9.34
N GLY A 144 -6.92 -0.29 8.35
CA GLY A 144 -6.10 0.89 8.04
C GLY A 144 -4.91 0.63 7.10
N ALA A 145 -4.86 -0.50 6.40
CA ALA A 145 -3.73 -0.87 5.55
C ALA A 145 -3.56 0.10 4.36
N MET A 146 -4.67 0.35 3.66
CA MET A 146 -4.73 1.31 2.57
C MET A 146 -4.57 2.73 3.11
N SER A 147 -5.33 3.09 4.16
CA SER A 147 -5.27 4.40 4.81
C SER A 147 -3.84 4.83 5.17
N LEU A 148 -3.04 3.95 5.78
CA LEU A 148 -1.64 4.23 6.11
C LEU A 148 -0.80 4.63 4.89
N SER A 149 -1.00 3.93 3.77
CA SER A 149 -0.24 4.15 2.54
C SER A 149 -0.74 5.38 1.80
N LEU A 150 -2.04 5.65 1.84
CA LEU A 150 -2.61 6.90 1.33
C LEU A 150 -2.11 8.10 2.12
N LEU A 151 -2.09 8.03 3.45
CA LEU A 151 -1.55 9.08 4.33
C LEU A 151 -0.10 9.40 4.01
N ASP A 152 0.71 8.38 3.77
CA ASP A 152 2.12 8.54 3.38
C ASP A 152 2.25 9.20 2.00
N ALA A 153 1.44 8.76 1.03
CA ALA A 153 1.46 9.28 -0.34
C ALA A 153 1.00 10.76 -0.44
N VAL A 154 -0.07 11.15 0.27
CA VAL A 154 -0.59 12.53 0.24
C VAL A 154 0.25 13.48 1.09
N GLY A 155 0.86 12.97 2.17
CA GLY A 155 1.64 13.76 3.11
C GLY A 155 0.85 14.87 3.81
N GLN A 156 1.53 15.61 4.68
CA GLN A 156 0.92 16.65 5.54
C GLN A 156 0.37 17.86 4.79
N SER A 157 0.80 18.10 3.55
CA SER A 157 0.28 19.16 2.70
C SER A 157 -1.00 18.77 1.94
N GLY A 158 -1.35 17.48 1.96
CA GLY A 158 -2.59 16.96 1.38
C GLY A 158 -3.59 16.60 2.48
N GLU A 159 -4.58 15.80 2.11
CA GLU A 159 -5.64 15.36 3.01
C GLU A 159 -6.12 13.97 2.62
N LEU A 160 -6.28 13.08 3.60
CA LEU A 160 -7.06 11.86 3.44
C LEU A 160 -8.38 12.04 4.19
N THR A 161 -9.51 11.90 3.49
CA THR A 161 -10.80 11.66 4.13
C THR A 161 -11.14 10.19 3.95
N THR A 162 -11.47 9.49 5.04
CA THR A 162 -11.89 8.08 4.98
C THR A 162 -13.29 7.95 5.53
N ILE A 163 -14.18 7.26 4.81
CA ILE A 163 -15.51 6.89 5.32
C ILE A 163 -15.50 5.40 5.65
N GLU A 164 -15.85 5.08 6.89
CA GLU A 164 -15.97 3.70 7.36
C GLU A 164 -17.35 3.45 7.95
N LEU A 165 -18.02 2.39 7.48
CA LEU A 165 -19.37 2.06 7.91
C LEU A 165 -19.43 1.66 9.39
N ARG A 166 -18.42 0.92 9.86
CA ARG A 166 -18.40 0.32 11.19
C ARG A 166 -17.53 1.13 12.17
N PRO A 167 -18.11 1.70 13.24
CA PRO A 167 -17.35 2.49 14.23
C PRO A 167 -16.15 1.74 14.84
N ASP A 168 -16.28 0.44 15.08
CA ASP A 168 -15.19 -0.38 15.62
C ASP A 168 -14.00 -0.48 14.66
N PHE A 169 -14.27 -0.58 13.36
CA PHE A 169 -13.22 -0.65 12.33
C PHE A 169 -12.57 0.72 12.14
N ALA A 170 -13.36 1.80 12.16
CA ALA A 170 -12.82 3.15 12.17
C ALA A 170 -11.86 3.34 13.36
N ARG A 171 -12.26 2.90 14.56
CA ARG A 171 -11.40 2.95 15.74
C ARG A 171 -10.12 2.12 15.56
N ILE A 172 -10.20 0.91 15.01
CA ILE A 172 -9.03 0.05 14.76
C ILE A 172 -8.05 0.72 13.79
N ALA A 173 -8.56 1.25 12.67
CA ALA A 173 -7.75 1.95 11.68
C ALA A 173 -7.05 3.17 12.30
N GLN A 174 -7.77 3.99 13.08
CA GLN A 174 -7.21 5.13 13.79
C GLN A 174 -6.10 4.73 14.77
N LEU A 175 -6.32 3.67 15.56
CA LEU A 175 -5.32 3.17 16.51
C LEU A 175 -4.07 2.62 15.80
N ASN A 176 -4.25 1.87 14.72
CA ASN A 176 -3.13 1.35 13.92
C ASN A 176 -2.30 2.47 13.30
N ALA A 177 -2.93 3.54 12.79
CA ALA A 177 -2.21 4.69 12.28
C ALA A 177 -1.51 5.48 13.38
N THR A 178 -2.19 5.69 14.51
CA THR A 178 -1.61 6.39 15.67
C THR A 178 -0.37 5.66 16.19
N ILE A 179 -0.44 4.33 16.30
CA ILE A 179 0.70 3.50 16.69
C ILE A 179 1.81 3.56 15.64
N TYR A 180 1.46 3.52 14.36
CA TYR A 180 2.45 3.61 13.30
C TYR A 180 3.17 4.94 13.38
N TYR A 181 2.47 6.07 13.29
CA TYR A 181 3.02 7.42 13.22
C TYR A 181 3.55 7.93 14.57
N GLY A 182 3.20 7.29 15.68
CA GLY A 182 3.54 7.74 17.04
C GLY A 182 2.59 8.81 17.59
N GLU A 183 1.78 9.41 16.72
CA GLU A 183 0.72 10.36 17.04
C GLU A 183 -0.45 10.19 16.06
N SER A 184 -1.61 10.76 16.40
CA SER A 184 -2.74 10.80 15.48
C SER A 184 -2.41 11.66 14.26
N PRO A 185 -2.48 11.12 13.02
CA PRO A 185 -2.19 11.89 11.82
C PRO A 185 -3.17 13.06 11.67
N LYS A 186 -2.63 14.29 11.62
CA LYS A 186 -3.46 15.52 11.59
C LYS A 186 -4.11 15.79 10.24
N TRP A 187 -3.59 15.21 9.16
CA TRP A 187 -4.11 15.32 7.80
C TRP A 187 -5.05 14.16 7.44
N TRP A 188 -5.57 13.46 8.46
CA TRP A 188 -6.57 12.41 8.30
C TRP A 188 -7.90 12.85 8.90
N ASN A 189 -8.95 12.82 8.09
CA ASN A 189 -10.33 12.99 8.50
C ASN A 189 -11.08 11.66 8.40
N LEU A 190 -11.24 10.96 9.52
CA LEU A 190 -11.93 9.68 9.58
C LEU A 190 -13.39 9.86 9.99
N LEU A 191 -14.30 9.62 9.06
CA LEU A 191 -15.74 9.74 9.22
C LEU A 191 -16.37 8.36 9.37
N THR A 192 -17.37 8.24 10.24
CA THR A 192 -18.11 6.99 10.46
C THR A 192 -19.52 7.10 9.93
N GLY A 193 -19.96 6.14 9.13
CA GLY A 193 -21.31 6.07 8.60
C GLY A 193 -21.41 5.45 7.21
N ASP A 194 -22.63 5.40 6.70
CA ASP A 194 -22.90 4.98 5.33
C ASP A 194 -22.29 5.95 4.31
N PHE A 195 -21.66 5.43 3.26
CA PHE A 195 -20.95 6.23 2.26
C PHE A 195 -21.86 7.25 1.59
N ASP A 196 -23.04 6.84 1.11
CA ASP A 196 -23.91 7.73 0.34
C ASP A 196 -24.50 8.83 1.24
N THR A 197 -24.73 8.52 2.51
CA THR A 197 -25.19 9.49 3.51
C THR A 197 -24.10 10.51 3.85
N VAL A 198 -22.89 10.05 4.14
CA VAL A 198 -21.78 10.91 4.54
C VAL A 198 -21.26 11.73 3.35
N ALA A 199 -21.10 11.12 2.17
CA ALA A 199 -20.58 11.79 0.98
C ALA A 199 -21.47 12.95 0.51
N LYS A 200 -22.78 12.93 0.78
CA LYS A 200 -23.70 14.07 0.52
C LYS A 200 -23.34 15.32 1.32
N SER A 201 -22.76 15.16 2.51
CA SER A 201 -22.34 16.28 3.36
C SER A 201 -21.00 16.89 2.95
N LEU A 202 -20.24 16.22 2.09
CA LEU A 202 -18.94 16.68 1.63
C LEU A 202 -19.07 17.72 0.49
N PRO A 203 -18.07 18.58 0.28
CA PRO A 203 -18.10 19.56 -0.81
C PRO A 203 -18.03 18.90 -2.21
N GLU A 204 -18.72 19.51 -3.18
CA GLU A 204 -18.69 19.08 -4.59
C GLU A 204 -17.34 19.35 -5.24
N GLY A 205 -16.88 18.43 -6.09
CA GLY A 205 -15.63 18.59 -6.82
C GLY A 205 -14.38 18.78 -5.95
N TYR A 206 -14.42 18.36 -4.69
CA TYR A 206 -13.34 18.60 -3.73
C TYR A 206 -12.22 17.57 -3.80
N PHE A 207 -12.52 16.31 -4.08
CA PHE A 207 -11.50 15.26 -4.06
C PHE A 207 -10.81 15.09 -5.41
N ASP A 208 -9.49 14.97 -5.37
CA ASP A 208 -8.70 14.74 -6.58
C ASP A 208 -8.71 13.26 -6.96
N ARG A 209 -8.84 12.36 -5.98
CA ARG A 209 -8.81 10.90 -6.12
C ARG A 209 -9.80 10.22 -5.20
N ILE A 210 -10.38 9.11 -5.64
CA ILE A 210 -11.26 8.27 -4.82
C ILE A 210 -10.78 6.81 -4.86
N MET A 211 -10.67 6.19 -3.68
CA MET A 211 -10.40 4.77 -3.50
C MET A 211 -11.59 4.08 -2.81
N LEU A 212 -12.17 3.07 -3.44
CA LEU A 212 -13.27 2.28 -2.89
C LEU A 212 -12.83 0.82 -2.65
N ASP A 213 -12.79 0.39 -1.39
CA ASP A 213 -12.54 -1.00 -0.99
C ASP A 213 -13.73 -1.50 -0.15
N MET A 214 -14.79 -1.90 -0.85
CA MET A 214 -16.05 -2.32 -0.23
C MET A 214 -16.77 -3.39 -1.05
N LEU A 215 -17.85 -3.94 -0.50
CA LEU A 215 -18.57 -5.06 -1.12
C LEU A 215 -19.28 -4.67 -2.43
N ASP A 216 -19.79 -3.44 -2.51
CA ASP A 216 -20.67 -2.98 -3.59
C ASP A 216 -20.35 -1.56 -4.13
N PRO A 217 -19.11 -1.29 -4.57
CA PRO A 217 -18.67 0.05 -4.98
C PRO A 217 -19.47 0.63 -6.16
N TRP A 218 -20.06 -0.21 -7.01
CA TRP A 218 -20.89 0.20 -8.14
C TRP A 218 -22.16 0.97 -7.72
N ASN A 219 -22.63 0.79 -6.48
CA ASN A 219 -23.79 1.51 -5.96
C ASN A 219 -23.43 2.92 -5.46
N ARG A 220 -22.13 3.27 -5.39
CA ARG A 220 -21.64 4.54 -4.84
C ARG A 220 -21.27 5.57 -5.89
N LEU A 221 -21.40 5.23 -7.18
CA LEU A 221 -20.90 6.02 -8.29
C LEU A 221 -21.52 7.42 -8.38
N GLU A 222 -22.79 7.57 -8.00
CA GLU A 222 -23.46 8.88 -8.01
C GLU A 222 -22.80 9.85 -7.03
N GLN A 223 -22.65 9.45 -5.77
CA GLN A 223 -22.04 10.31 -4.75
C GLN A 223 -20.54 10.46 -4.95
N ALA A 224 -19.85 9.41 -5.42
CA ALA A 224 -18.44 9.50 -5.80
C ALA A 224 -18.21 10.52 -6.93
N TYR A 225 -19.07 10.53 -7.95
CA TYR A 225 -18.98 11.50 -9.06
C TYR A 225 -19.26 12.94 -8.59
N ARG A 226 -20.18 13.12 -7.64
CA ARG A 226 -20.51 14.45 -7.10
C ARG A 226 -19.33 15.12 -6.39
N VAL A 227 -18.58 14.34 -5.60
CA VAL A 227 -17.52 14.88 -4.75
C VAL A 227 -16.14 14.89 -5.42
N ILE A 228 -15.94 14.18 -6.53
CA ILE A 228 -14.67 14.15 -7.25
C ILE A 228 -14.55 15.34 -8.22
N ALA A 229 -13.35 15.91 -8.32
CA ALA A 229 -13.06 16.94 -9.31
C ALA A 229 -13.08 16.35 -10.74
N PRO A 230 -13.46 17.14 -11.78
CA PRO A 230 -13.35 16.72 -13.17
C PRO A 230 -11.95 16.21 -13.52
N GLY A 231 -11.87 15.07 -14.20
CA GLY A 231 -10.60 14.41 -14.53
C GLY A 231 -9.94 13.66 -13.36
N GLY A 232 -10.55 13.71 -12.16
CA GLY A 232 -10.13 12.92 -11.01
C GLY A 232 -10.24 11.42 -11.27
N VAL A 233 -9.43 10.64 -10.54
CA VAL A 233 -9.31 9.19 -10.75
C VAL A 233 -10.07 8.45 -9.65
N LEU A 234 -10.95 7.54 -10.06
CA LEU A 234 -11.59 6.55 -9.21
C LEU A 234 -10.87 5.21 -9.36
N VAL A 235 -10.49 4.62 -8.24
CA VAL A 235 -9.96 3.26 -8.15
C VAL A 235 -10.90 2.45 -7.27
N ALA A 236 -11.39 1.32 -7.78
CA ALA A 236 -12.22 0.40 -7.02
C ALA A 236 -11.53 -0.97 -6.95
N TYR A 237 -11.49 -1.55 -5.74
CA TYR A 237 -10.97 -2.89 -5.50
C TYR A 237 -12.11 -3.86 -5.29
N VAL A 238 -12.12 -4.95 -6.07
CA VAL A 238 -13.17 -5.98 -6.04
C VAL A 238 -12.56 -7.36 -6.16
N THR A 239 -13.14 -8.38 -5.52
CA THR A 239 -12.47 -9.69 -5.39
C THR A 239 -13.01 -10.75 -6.33
N THR A 240 -14.23 -10.60 -6.86
CA THR A 240 -14.81 -11.57 -7.80
C THR A 240 -14.94 -11.00 -9.21
N THR A 241 -14.88 -11.89 -10.21
CA THR A 241 -15.12 -11.53 -11.61
C THR A 241 -16.55 -10.98 -11.84
N THR A 242 -17.53 -11.42 -11.04
CA THR A 242 -18.91 -10.90 -11.08
C THR A 242 -19.00 -9.48 -10.55
N GLN A 243 -18.29 -9.16 -9.45
CA GLN A 243 -18.18 -7.79 -8.93
C GLN A 243 -17.46 -6.89 -9.92
N MET A 244 -16.36 -7.36 -10.50
CA MET A 244 -15.60 -6.66 -11.55
C MET A 244 -16.48 -6.34 -12.77
N SER A 245 -17.21 -7.34 -13.27
CA SER A 245 -18.13 -7.17 -14.40
C SER A 245 -19.21 -6.13 -14.08
N ARG A 246 -19.83 -6.23 -12.91
CA ARG A 246 -20.86 -5.28 -12.45
C ARG A 246 -20.30 -3.86 -12.31
N MET A 247 -19.13 -3.70 -11.72
CA MET A 247 -18.46 -2.40 -11.59
C MET A 247 -18.21 -1.77 -12.96
N ALA A 248 -17.63 -2.52 -13.90
CA ALA A 248 -17.34 -2.03 -15.24
C ALA A 248 -18.63 -1.65 -16.00
N GLN A 249 -19.68 -2.45 -15.90
CA GLN A 249 -20.98 -2.14 -16.51
C GLN A 249 -21.62 -0.88 -15.91
N SER A 250 -21.61 -0.73 -14.59
CA SER A 250 -22.16 0.45 -13.91
C SER A 250 -21.39 1.73 -14.27
N LEU A 251 -20.06 1.68 -14.36
CA LEU A 251 -19.25 2.79 -14.84
C LEU A 251 -19.64 3.20 -16.26
N ARG A 252 -19.73 2.24 -17.19
CA ARG A 252 -20.16 2.51 -18.58
C ARG A 252 -21.59 3.05 -18.67
N ALA A 253 -22.51 2.49 -17.89
CA ALA A 253 -23.92 2.88 -17.89
C ALA A 253 -24.13 4.30 -17.38
N SER A 254 -23.27 4.77 -16.45
CA SER A 254 -23.36 6.13 -15.91
C SER A 254 -23.14 7.23 -16.97
N GLY A 255 -22.36 6.95 -18.03
CA GLY A 255 -21.98 7.92 -19.06
C GLY A 255 -21.02 9.03 -18.61
N VAL A 256 -20.68 9.13 -17.32
CA VAL A 256 -19.87 10.22 -16.74
C VAL A 256 -18.50 9.75 -16.25
N TRP A 257 -18.17 8.49 -16.47
CA TRP A 257 -16.89 7.86 -16.17
C TRP A 257 -16.27 7.35 -17.47
N THR A 258 -14.96 7.55 -17.68
CA THR A 258 -14.26 7.01 -18.85
C THR A 258 -14.33 5.48 -18.91
N GLU A 259 -13.99 4.92 -20.07
CA GLU A 259 -13.88 3.46 -20.22
C GLU A 259 -13.02 2.87 -19.09
N PRO A 260 -13.53 1.88 -18.32
CA PRO A 260 -12.81 1.34 -17.19
C PRO A 260 -11.59 0.52 -17.63
N GLU A 261 -10.45 0.80 -17.03
CA GLU A 261 -9.26 -0.04 -17.09
C GLU A 261 -9.33 -1.08 -15.97
N ILE A 262 -9.01 -2.33 -16.27
CA ILE A 262 -9.14 -3.46 -15.33
C ILE A 262 -7.80 -4.19 -15.28
N GLN A 263 -7.27 -4.37 -14.08
CA GLN A 263 -5.98 -5.03 -13.86
C GLN A 263 -6.02 -5.95 -12.63
N GLU A 264 -5.19 -6.98 -12.65
CA GLU A 264 -4.80 -7.76 -11.48
C GLU A 264 -3.28 -7.89 -11.43
N THR A 265 -2.71 -8.18 -10.25
CA THR A 265 -1.26 -8.32 -10.08
C THR A 265 -0.92 -9.62 -9.38
N LEU A 266 -0.03 -10.39 -10.00
CA LEU A 266 0.53 -11.63 -9.45
C LEU A 266 1.94 -11.37 -8.94
N GLU A 267 2.20 -11.74 -7.68
CA GLU A 267 3.54 -11.66 -7.08
C GLU A 267 4.05 -13.07 -6.76
N ARG A 268 5.21 -13.43 -7.31
CA ARG A 268 5.84 -14.74 -7.11
C ARG A 268 7.25 -14.56 -6.59
N THR A 269 7.49 -15.08 -5.39
CA THR A 269 8.81 -15.05 -4.75
C THR A 269 9.71 -16.16 -5.28
N TRP A 270 11.01 -15.94 -5.16
CA TRP A 270 12.05 -16.84 -5.63
C TRP A 270 12.96 -17.24 -4.48
N LYS A 271 13.30 -18.52 -4.45
CA LYS A 271 14.40 -19.04 -3.65
C LYS A 271 15.67 -18.95 -4.48
N ALA A 272 16.65 -18.18 -3.99
CA ALA A 272 17.99 -18.09 -4.56
C ALA A 272 19.00 -18.49 -3.48
N GLN A 273 19.26 -19.80 -3.34
CA GLN A 273 20.27 -20.33 -2.41
C GLN A 273 21.25 -21.20 -3.20
N ASP A 274 22.50 -20.76 -3.30
CA ASP A 274 23.57 -21.42 -4.05
C ASP A 274 23.14 -21.79 -5.48
N LEU A 275 23.17 -23.08 -5.82
CA LEU A 275 22.75 -23.61 -7.13
C LEU A 275 21.23 -23.79 -7.26
N ALA A 276 20.48 -23.66 -6.17
CA ALA A 276 19.03 -23.80 -6.16
C ALA A 276 18.37 -22.42 -6.34
N VAL A 277 18.33 -21.96 -7.59
CA VAL A 277 17.59 -20.77 -8.02
C VAL A 277 16.30 -21.21 -8.70
N ARG A 278 15.17 -21.01 -8.01
CA ARG A 278 13.85 -21.38 -8.54
C ARG A 278 12.74 -20.56 -7.87
N PRO A 279 11.57 -20.43 -8.51
CA PRO A 279 10.41 -19.86 -7.85
C PRO A 279 9.98 -20.69 -6.64
N ASP A 280 9.28 -20.05 -5.72
CA ASP A 280 8.60 -20.75 -4.65
C ASP A 280 7.46 -21.65 -5.21
N HIS A 281 7.24 -22.76 -4.52
CA HIS A 281 6.25 -23.76 -4.94
C HIS A 281 4.81 -23.29 -4.70
N ALA A 282 4.59 -22.41 -3.73
CA ALA A 282 3.29 -21.85 -3.39
C ALA A 282 3.33 -20.33 -3.51
N MET A 283 2.25 -19.76 -4.02
CA MET A 283 2.04 -18.31 -4.09
C MET A 283 0.57 -17.98 -3.86
N ILE A 284 0.29 -16.72 -3.51
CA ILE A 284 -1.07 -16.20 -3.47
C ILE A 284 -1.52 -16.00 -4.92
N GLY A 285 -2.43 -16.86 -5.37
CA GLY A 285 -2.88 -16.87 -6.76
C GLY A 285 -3.88 -15.77 -7.11
N HIS A 286 -4.60 -15.22 -6.14
CA HIS A 286 -5.54 -14.12 -6.34
C HIS A 286 -5.72 -13.30 -5.07
N THR A 287 -5.88 -11.99 -5.22
CA THR A 287 -6.27 -11.08 -4.13
C THR A 287 -7.49 -10.27 -4.53
N GLY A 288 -7.42 -9.60 -5.67
CA GLY A 288 -8.51 -8.81 -6.22
C GLY A 288 -8.13 -8.11 -7.52
N PHE A 289 -9.14 -7.55 -8.16
CA PHE A 289 -9.04 -6.73 -9.36
C PHE A 289 -9.09 -5.26 -8.96
N LEU A 290 -8.31 -4.45 -9.67
CA LEU A 290 -8.41 -3.00 -9.66
C LEU A 290 -9.17 -2.56 -10.89
N VAL A 291 -10.21 -1.76 -10.69
CA VAL A 291 -10.99 -1.10 -11.74
C VAL A 291 -10.76 0.40 -11.63
N ILE A 292 -10.23 1.00 -12.68
CA ILE A 292 -9.81 2.40 -12.72
C ILE A 292 -10.63 3.14 -13.76
N SER A 293 -11.12 4.33 -13.42
CA SER A 293 -11.80 5.22 -14.36
C SER A 293 -11.63 6.68 -13.96
N ARG A 294 -11.82 7.60 -14.91
CA ARG A 294 -11.69 9.04 -14.70
C ARG A 294 -13.04 9.73 -14.84
N ALA A 295 -13.27 10.72 -13.98
CA ALA A 295 -14.50 11.50 -14.01
C ALA A 295 -14.53 12.45 -15.21
N MET A 296 -15.65 12.49 -15.92
CA MET A 296 -15.90 13.48 -16.97
C MET A 296 -16.24 14.84 -16.34
N ALA A 297 -16.02 15.92 -17.09
CA ALA A 297 -16.51 17.24 -16.68
C ALA A 297 -18.04 17.31 -16.85
N GLN A 298 -18.68 18.16 -16.04
CA GLN A 298 -20.13 18.38 -16.13
C GLN A 298 -20.54 18.78 -17.56
N GLY A 299 -21.57 18.13 -18.09
CA GLY A 299 -22.07 18.35 -19.46
C GLY A 299 -21.35 17.55 -20.55
N PHE A 300 -20.29 16.80 -20.23
CA PHE A 300 -19.59 15.94 -21.17
C PHE A 300 -19.85 14.47 -20.88
N ASN A 301 -20.15 13.71 -21.93
CA ASN A 301 -20.29 12.26 -21.85
C ASN A 301 -18.98 11.56 -22.16
N ALA A 302 -18.74 10.46 -21.48
CA ALA A 302 -17.63 9.56 -21.78
C ALA A 302 -17.73 9.03 -23.21
N LEU A 303 -16.60 9.03 -23.91
CA LEU A 303 -16.52 8.45 -25.24
C LEU A 303 -16.61 6.93 -25.13
N LYS A 304 -17.53 6.34 -25.89
CA LYS A 304 -17.60 4.88 -26.02
C LYS A 304 -16.48 4.42 -26.93
N LYS A 305 -15.72 3.41 -26.48
CA LYS A 305 -14.80 2.71 -27.36
C LYS A 305 -15.62 2.16 -28.53
N ARG A 306 -15.28 2.55 -29.76
CA ARG A 306 -15.86 1.91 -30.94
C ARG A 306 -15.46 0.44 -30.87
N GLU A 307 -16.43 -0.44 -30.67
CA GLU A 307 -16.24 -1.86 -30.92
C GLU A 307 -15.92 -2.00 -32.41
N ARG A 308 -14.62 -2.01 -32.74
CA ARG A 308 -14.22 -2.72 -33.94
C ARG A 308 -14.58 -4.17 -33.63
N ALA A 309 -15.45 -4.77 -34.43
CA ALA A 309 -15.58 -6.21 -34.44
C ALA A 309 -14.17 -6.76 -34.66
N THR A 310 -13.50 -7.13 -33.57
CA THR A 310 -12.26 -7.88 -33.63
C THR A 310 -12.63 -9.18 -34.33
N LYS A 311 -11.85 -9.53 -35.37
CA LYS A 311 -11.96 -10.84 -36.03
C LYS A 311 -11.86 -12.00 -35.03
N ASP A 312 -11.43 -11.76 -33.79
CA ASP A 312 -11.21 -12.74 -32.72
C ASP A 312 -12.47 -13.43 -32.15
N THR A 313 -13.68 -13.12 -32.63
CA THR A 313 -14.84 -14.02 -32.45
C THR A 313 -15.00 -15.04 -33.59
N VAL A 314 -14.07 -15.07 -34.55
CA VAL A 314 -13.90 -16.14 -35.52
C VAL A 314 -12.52 -16.75 -35.26
N SER A 315 -12.52 -17.99 -34.81
CA SER A 315 -11.32 -18.80 -34.59
C SER A 315 -10.72 -19.22 -35.94
N ASP A 316 -9.92 -18.37 -36.56
CA ASP A 316 -9.00 -18.77 -37.64
C ASP A 316 -7.58 -18.33 -37.25
N ILE A 317 -7.04 -18.95 -36.20
CA ILE A 317 -5.63 -18.84 -35.79
C ILE A 317 -4.71 -19.62 -36.77
N ASP A 318 -5.29 -20.41 -37.67
CA ASP A 318 -4.58 -21.31 -38.57
C ASP A 318 -4.18 -20.67 -39.92
N ASP A 319 -4.59 -19.42 -40.19
CA ASP A 319 -4.33 -18.74 -41.48
C ASP A 319 -3.16 -17.74 -41.46
N LEU A 320 -2.33 -17.74 -40.41
CA LEU A 320 -1.13 -16.90 -40.40
C LEU A 320 0.01 -17.58 -41.16
N THR A 321 0.47 -16.93 -42.22
CA THR A 321 1.66 -17.36 -42.96
C THR A 321 2.92 -17.27 -42.07
N PRO A 322 3.97 -18.07 -42.34
CA PRO A 322 5.25 -17.97 -41.60
C PRO A 322 5.86 -16.57 -41.62
N GLU A 323 5.60 -15.79 -42.67
CA GLU A 323 6.09 -14.43 -42.88
C GLU A 323 5.39 -13.43 -41.96
N GLU A 324 4.06 -13.52 -41.81
CA GLU A 324 3.28 -12.67 -40.89
C GLU A 324 3.60 -12.94 -39.41
N ARG A 325 3.97 -14.20 -39.08
CA ARG A 325 4.48 -14.55 -37.73
C ARG A 325 5.86 -13.96 -37.45
N ALA A 326 6.74 -13.89 -38.45
CA ALA A 326 8.08 -13.33 -38.31
C ALA A 326 8.02 -11.80 -38.12
N GLU A 327 7.15 -11.12 -38.86
CA GLU A 327 6.93 -9.66 -38.74
C GLU A 327 6.41 -9.27 -37.35
N GLN A 328 5.45 -10.03 -36.79
CA GLN A 328 4.96 -9.80 -35.43
C GLN A 328 6.04 -10.02 -34.37
N LEU A 329 6.95 -10.98 -34.58
CA LEU A 329 8.04 -11.25 -33.65
C LEU A 329 9.11 -10.15 -33.68
N GLU A 330 9.37 -9.57 -34.85
CA GLU A 330 10.30 -8.45 -35.03
C GLU A 330 9.78 -7.15 -34.40
N ASP A 331 8.47 -6.93 -34.44
CA ASP A 331 7.81 -5.75 -33.85
C ASP A 331 7.77 -5.80 -32.31
N LEU A 332 7.92 -6.99 -31.72
CA LEU A 332 8.04 -7.21 -30.28
C LEU A 332 9.47 -6.99 -29.73
N SER A 333 10.46 -6.76 -30.61
CA SER A 333 11.82 -6.44 -30.18
C SER A 333 11.91 -4.96 -29.76
N LEU A 334 12.36 -4.72 -28.52
CA LEU A 334 12.65 -3.37 -28.04
C LEU A 334 13.81 -2.80 -28.88
N ARG A 335 13.48 -1.92 -29.83
CA ARG A 335 14.48 -1.21 -30.64
C ARG A 335 15.15 -0.10 -29.83
N ASP A 336 16.47 -0.03 -29.91
CA ASP A 336 17.24 1.09 -29.35
C ASP A 336 16.85 2.43 -30.03
N ILE A 337 16.69 3.49 -29.23
CA ILE A 337 16.37 4.83 -29.75
C ILE A 337 17.61 5.40 -30.44
N SER A 338 17.49 5.74 -31.71
CA SER A 338 18.57 6.42 -32.45
C SER A 338 18.80 7.86 -31.94
N ASP A 339 20.04 8.35 -32.01
CA ASP A 339 20.43 9.71 -31.62
C ASP A 339 19.63 10.82 -32.31
N ARG A 340 19.15 10.56 -33.53
CA ARG A 340 18.29 11.50 -34.27
C ARG A 340 16.91 11.58 -33.64
N LYS A 341 16.34 10.44 -33.23
CA LYS A 341 15.05 10.37 -32.54
C LYS A 341 15.16 11.01 -31.15
N LEU A 342 16.24 10.74 -30.41
CA LEU A 342 16.51 11.39 -29.12
C LEU A 342 16.61 12.92 -29.25
N ARG A 343 17.39 13.43 -30.21
CA ARG A 343 17.49 14.89 -30.44
C ARG A 343 16.16 15.54 -30.81
N LYS A 344 15.30 14.83 -31.56
CA LYS A 344 13.95 15.31 -31.87
C LYS A 344 13.10 15.36 -30.61
N VAL A 345 13.10 14.30 -29.81
CA VAL A 345 12.36 14.25 -28.53
C VAL A 345 12.81 15.36 -27.60
N LEU A 346 14.13 15.59 -27.45
CA LEU A 346 14.66 16.67 -26.63
C LEU A 346 14.20 18.05 -27.12
N ARG A 347 14.24 18.30 -28.43
CA ARG A 347 13.75 19.55 -29.01
C ARG A 347 12.26 19.76 -28.76
N ASP A 348 11.45 18.71 -28.94
CA ASP A 348 10.01 18.77 -28.71
C ASP A 348 9.71 19.02 -27.22
N LEU A 349 10.50 18.45 -26.31
CA LEU A 349 10.43 18.72 -24.87
C LEU A 349 10.85 20.14 -24.51
N ASP A 350 11.94 20.65 -25.08
CA ASP A 350 12.40 22.04 -24.87
C ASP A 350 11.32 23.05 -25.31
N LEU A 351 10.65 22.78 -26.44
CA LEU A 351 9.54 23.58 -26.92
C LEU A 351 8.35 23.54 -25.95
N GLN A 352 8.03 22.38 -25.38
CA GLN A 352 6.97 22.25 -24.38
C GLN A 352 7.34 22.98 -23.07
N ILE A 353 8.59 22.86 -22.61
CA ILE A 353 9.08 23.57 -21.42
C ILE A 353 8.99 25.08 -21.61
N ALA A 354 9.35 25.58 -22.80
CA ALA A 354 9.26 27.01 -23.11
C ALA A 354 7.81 27.56 -23.07
N GLN A 355 6.80 26.70 -23.16
CA GLN A 355 5.39 27.08 -23.05
C GLN A 355 4.85 27.03 -21.60
N LEU A 356 5.64 26.55 -20.64
CA LEU A 356 5.21 26.49 -19.24
C LEU A 356 5.24 27.89 -18.59
N PRO A 357 4.21 28.29 -17.83
CA PRO A 357 4.09 29.64 -17.25
C PRO A 357 5.23 30.08 -16.33
N ASN A 358 5.99 29.12 -15.76
CA ASN A 358 7.05 29.35 -14.77
C ASN A 358 8.43 28.80 -15.21
N SER A 359 8.64 28.46 -16.48
CA SER A 359 9.97 28.05 -16.92
C SER A 359 10.86 29.29 -17.03
N ASN A 360 11.93 29.33 -16.24
CA ASN A 360 12.96 30.37 -16.33
C ASN A 360 14.10 29.76 -17.16
N PRO A 361 14.20 30.01 -18.48
CA PRO A 361 15.25 29.42 -19.28
C PRO A 361 16.54 30.19 -19.00
N LYS A 362 17.37 29.72 -18.07
CA LYS A 362 18.80 30.01 -18.15
C LYS A 362 19.41 28.96 -19.07
N PRO A 363 19.82 29.33 -20.30
CA PRO A 363 20.60 28.41 -21.11
C PRO A 363 21.93 28.16 -20.39
N ASN A 364 22.25 26.88 -20.17
CA ASN A 364 23.62 26.47 -19.86
C ASN A 364 24.49 26.92 -21.05
N LYS A 365 25.32 27.94 -20.83
CA LYS A 365 26.39 28.27 -21.78
C LYS A 365 27.50 27.24 -21.57
N ALA A 366 27.69 26.44 -22.63
CA ALA A 366 28.84 25.65 -23.07
C ALA A 366 29.74 25.00 -22.00
#